data_AF-A0A0F5PBJ3-F1
#
_entry.id   AF-A0A0F5PBJ3-F1
#
_cell.length_a   1.000
_cell.length_b   1.000
_cell.length_c   1.000
_cell.angle_alpha   90.00
_cell.angle_beta   90.00
_cell.angle_gamma   90.00
#
_symmetry.space_group_name_H-M   'P 1'
#
loop_
_entity.id
_entity.type
_entity.pdbx_description
1 polymer ?
#
loop_
_entity_poly.entity_id
_entity_poly.type
_entity_poly.pdbx_seq_one_letter_code
_entity_poly.pdbx_strand_id
1 'polypeptide(L)'
;MGFPKAVYRDGTDFDWDGRMVDHRRIGGEDELTAALADGWLLPRDFLTAPKAEKTLLDKTAAEIIAEIPSLSGEALLELLEAEEKGKTRKGVLAAIKDAIEKLVE
;
A
#
# COMPACT_ATOMS: atom_id res chain seq x y z
N MET A 1 16.33 23.89 -16.93
CA MET A 1 16.22 23.41 -15.53
C MET A 1 17.14 22.22 -15.38
N GLY A 2 18.18 22.34 -14.55
CA GLY A 2 19.21 21.32 -14.38
C GLY A 2 18.84 20.26 -13.35
N PHE A 3 19.67 19.23 -13.30
CA PHE A 3 19.70 18.23 -12.23
C PHE A 3 20.35 18.81 -10.96
N PRO A 4 20.06 18.25 -9.77
CA PRO A 4 19.21 17.08 -9.52
C PRO A 4 17.72 17.39 -9.48
N LYS A 5 16.89 16.40 -9.84
CA LYS A 5 15.41 16.45 -9.72
C LYS A 5 14.92 15.52 -8.61
N ALA A 6 13.91 15.96 -7.86
CA ALA A 6 13.21 15.10 -6.92
C ALA A 6 12.09 14.33 -7.65
N VAL A 7 11.92 13.06 -7.29
CA VAL A 7 10.82 12.22 -7.73
C VAL A 7 10.19 11.49 -6.53
N TYR A 8 8.90 11.15 -6.66
CA TYR A 8 8.04 10.66 -5.59
C TYR A 8 7.23 9.46 -6.07
N ARG A 9 6.88 8.55 -5.17
CA ARG A 9 5.91 7.48 -5.43
C ARG A 9 5.13 7.15 -4.17
N ASP A 10 4.00 6.47 -4.32
CA ASP A 10 3.34 5.84 -3.18
C ASP A 10 4.29 4.78 -2.59
N GLY A 11 4.51 4.87 -1.29
CA GLY A 11 5.61 4.20 -0.59
C GLY A 11 5.16 3.57 0.73
N THR A 12 6.13 3.17 1.57
CA THR A 12 5.84 2.51 2.86
C THR A 12 6.43 3.21 4.09
N ASP A 13 7.29 4.22 3.91
CA ASP A 13 8.21 4.66 4.98
C ASP A 13 7.94 6.05 5.60
N PHE A 14 6.94 6.84 5.17
CA PHE A 14 6.69 8.13 5.83
C PHE A 14 5.26 8.65 5.77
N ASP A 15 4.72 9.07 6.92
CA ASP A 15 3.38 9.65 7.09
C ASP A 15 3.49 11.09 7.65
N TRP A 16 3.20 12.09 6.81
CA TRP A 16 2.95 13.47 7.26
C TRP A 16 1.52 13.95 6.94
N ASP A 17 0.83 13.28 6.02
CA ASP A 17 -0.46 13.74 5.46
C ASP A 17 -1.46 12.57 5.24
N GLY A 18 -1.24 11.43 5.89
CA GLY A 18 -2.01 10.19 5.72
C GLY A 18 -1.71 9.43 4.43
N ARG A 19 -0.68 9.83 3.66
CA ARG A 19 -0.20 9.15 2.44
C ARG A 19 1.23 8.71 2.70
N MET A 20 1.49 7.41 2.58
CA MET A 20 2.85 6.87 2.66
C MET A 20 3.57 7.20 1.35
N VAL A 21 4.66 7.95 1.42
CA VAL A 21 5.37 8.46 0.23
C VAL A 21 6.85 8.13 0.31
N ASP A 22 7.38 7.49 -0.74
CA ASP A 22 8.83 7.38 -0.95
C ASP A 22 9.31 8.57 -1.79
N HIS A 23 10.52 9.08 -1.52
CA HIS A 23 11.15 10.13 -2.33
C HIS A 23 12.61 9.81 -2.61
N ARG A 24 13.11 10.22 -3.79
CA ARG A 24 14.55 10.15 -4.13
C ARG A 24 14.98 11.33 -4.99
N ARG A 25 16.28 11.62 -4.98
CA ARG A 25 16.91 12.61 -5.87
C ARG A 25 17.60 11.90 -7.03
N ILE A 26 17.42 12.44 -8.21
CA ILE A 26 17.94 11.95 -9.48
C ILE A 26 18.97 12.93 -10.00
N GLY A 27 20.16 12.45 -10.37
CA GLY A 27 21.30 13.27 -10.78
C GLY A 27 21.43 13.49 -12.28
N GLY A 28 20.71 12.72 -13.12
CA GLY A 28 20.83 12.78 -14.57
C GLY A 28 19.58 12.35 -15.34
N GLU A 29 19.60 12.61 -16.64
CA GLU A 29 18.46 12.35 -17.55
C GLU A 29 18.17 10.85 -17.71
N ASP A 30 19.20 10.02 -17.77
CA ASP A 30 19.05 8.56 -17.88
C ASP A 30 18.40 7.97 -16.61
N GLU A 31 18.85 8.40 -15.44
CA GLU A 31 18.27 8.00 -14.16
C GLU A 31 16.82 8.48 -14.01
N LEU A 32 16.49 9.66 -14.56
CA LEU A 32 15.13 10.18 -14.52
C LEU A 32 14.22 9.33 -15.39
N THR A 33 14.66 8.99 -16.60
CA THR A 33 13.92 8.14 -17.52
C THR A 33 13.67 6.76 -16.91
N ALA A 34 14.68 6.17 -16.30
CA ALA A 34 14.55 4.90 -15.58
C ALA A 34 13.59 5.00 -14.39
N ALA A 35 13.67 6.06 -13.59
CA ALA A 35 12.77 6.25 -12.44
C ALA A 35 11.31 6.46 -12.88
N LEU A 36 11.06 7.24 -13.94
CA LEU A 36 9.71 7.43 -14.47
C LEU A 36 9.13 6.11 -15.02
N ALA A 37 9.96 5.28 -15.67
CA ALA A 37 9.54 3.95 -16.13
C ALA A 37 9.26 2.97 -14.97
N ASP A 38 9.93 3.14 -13.83
CA ASP A 38 9.73 2.39 -12.57
C ASP A 38 8.55 2.93 -11.74
N GLY A 39 7.77 3.87 -12.27
CA GLY A 39 6.58 4.40 -11.61
C GLY A 39 6.82 5.54 -10.61
N TRP A 40 8.01 6.13 -10.61
CA TRP A 40 8.24 7.39 -9.89
C TRP A 40 7.65 8.56 -10.69
N LEU A 41 7.19 9.58 -9.98
CA LEU A 41 6.54 10.76 -10.55
C LEU A 41 7.28 12.03 -10.14
N LEU A 42 7.28 13.04 -11.00
CA LEU A 42 7.73 14.38 -10.63
C LEU A 42 6.76 14.98 -9.60
N PRO A 43 7.19 15.93 -8.75
CA PRO A 43 6.35 16.50 -7.69
C PRO A 43 4.99 17.01 -8.19
N ARG A 44 4.95 17.65 -9.36
CA ARG A 44 3.69 18.12 -9.96
C ARG A 44 2.75 16.96 -10.30
N ASP A 45 3.28 15.93 -10.95
CA ASP A 45 2.49 14.79 -11.42
C ASP A 45 2.02 13.95 -10.23
N PHE A 46 2.86 13.79 -9.21
CA PHE A 46 2.52 13.07 -7.97
C PHE A 46 1.37 13.73 -7.19
N LEU A 47 1.35 15.07 -7.13
CA LEU A 47 0.30 15.83 -6.44
C LEU A 47 -1.06 15.76 -7.17
N THR A 48 -1.05 15.58 -8.49
CA THR A 48 -2.27 15.49 -9.31
C THR A 48 -2.69 14.06 -9.62
N ALA A 49 -1.80 13.08 -9.43
CA ALA A 49 -2.11 11.68 -9.65
C ALA A 49 -3.23 11.23 -8.70
N PRO A 50 -4.22 10.47 -9.18
CA PRO A 50 -5.19 9.84 -8.31
C PRO A 50 -4.43 9.05 -7.25
N LYS A 51 -4.82 9.21 -5.99
CA LYS A 51 -4.24 8.41 -4.90
C LYS A 51 -4.45 6.94 -5.26
N ALA A 52 -3.41 6.12 -5.14
CA ALA A 52 -3.60 4.68 -5.20
C ALA A 52 -4.71 4.31 -4.19
N GLU A 53 -5.70 3.55 -4.64
CA GLU A 53 -6.75 3.05 -3.74
C GLU A 53 -6.05 2.29 -2.62
N LYS A 54 -6.17 2.81 -1.38
CA LYS A 54 -5.66 2.14 -0.19
C LYS A 54 -6.35 0.78 -0.12
N THR A 55 -5.57 -0.28 -0.28
CA THR A 55 -6.07 -1.63 -0.09
C THR A 55 -6.29 -1.85 1.41
N LEU A 56 -7.11 -2.84 1.78
CA LEU A 56 -7.27 -3.25 3.18
C LEU A 56 -5.92 -3.55 3.87
N LEU A 57 -4.91 -3.96 3.10
CA LEU A 57 -3.56 -4.31 3.59
C LEU A 57 -2.73 -3.09 3.99
N ASP A 58 -3.09 -1.91 3.48
CA ASP A 58 -2.48 -0.63 3.85
C ASP A 58 -3.00 -0.08 5.18
N LYS A 59 -4.07 -0.68 5.73
CA LYS A 59 -4.64 -0.31 7.04
C LYS A 59 -3.86 -0.97 8.18
N THR A 60 -3.97 -0.41 9.38
CA THR A 60 -3.37 -1.02 10.57
C THR A 60 -4.06 -2.34 10.93
N ALA A 61 -3.38 -3.19 11.71
CA ALA A 61 -3.97 -4.46 12.16
C ALA A 61 -5.31 -4.27 12.90
N ALA A 62 -5.46 -3.19 13.68
CA ALA A 62 -6.69 -2.89 14.42
C ALA A 62 -7.84 -2.50 13.47
N GLU A 63 -7.56 -1.71 12.45
CA GLU A 63 -8.56 -1.32 11.45
C GLU A 63 -9.01 -2.53 10.61
N ILE A 64 -8.06 -3.38 10.20
CA ILE A 64 -8.39 -4.62 9.48
C ILE A 64 -9.30 -5.50 10.35
N ILE A 65 -8.93 -5.73 11.61
CA ILE A 65 -9.72 -6.56 12.53
C ILE A 65 -11.13 -6.00 12.75
N ALA A 66 -11.27 -4.67 12.81
CA ALA A 66 -12.58 -4.03 12.94
C ALA A 66 -13.47 -4.18 11.69
N GLU A 67 -12.86 -4.30 10.50
CA GLU A 67 -13.58 -4.45 9.23
C GLU A 67 -13.93 -5.90 8.90
N ILE A 68 -13.19 -6.89 9.42
CA ILE A 68 -13.41 -8.34 9.21
C ILE A 68 -14.89 -8.77 9.31
N PRO A 69 -15.67 -8.36 10.34
CA PRO A 69 -17.08 -8.76 10.47
C PRO A 69 -17.99 -8.22 9.35
N SER A 70 -17.54 -7.21 8.61
CA SER A 70 -18.28 -6.58 7.51
C SER A 70 -17.83 -7.09 6.14
N LEU A 71 -16.80 -7.94 6.08
CA LEU A 71 -16.29 -8.51 4.83
C LEU A 71 -17.09 -9.74 4.39
N SER A 72 -17.28 -9.88 3.08
CA SER A 72 -17.80 -11.10 2.48
C SER A 72 -16.79 -12.25 2.56
N GLY A 73 -17.25 -13.49 2.48
CA GLY A 73 -16.37 -14.68 2.48
C GLY A 73 -15.28 -14.66 1.41
N GLU A 74 -15.59 -14.18 0.19
CA GLU A 74 -14.59 -14.02 -0.89
C GLU A 74 -13.50 -13.00 -0.50
N ALA A 75 -13.90 -11.83 -0.01
CA ALA A 75 -12.96 -10.81 0.48
C ALA A 75 -12.09 -11.31 1.65
N LEU A 76 -12.62 -12.16 2.54
CA LEU A 76 -11.84 -12.77 3.62
C LEU A 76 -10.78 -13.75 3.09
N LEU A 77 -11.09 -14.51 2.05
CA LEU A 77 -10.13 -15.42 1.40
C LEU A 77 -9.02 -14.65 0.68
N GLU A 78 -9.37 -13.58 -0.04
CA GLU A 78 -8.38 -12.70 -0.67
C GLU A 78 -7.46 -12.03 0.37
N LEU A 79 -8.04 -11.57 1.49
CA LEU A 79 -7.30 -10.99 2.60
C LEU A 79 -6.36 -12.02 3.27
N LEU A 80 -6.83 -13.27 3.41
CA LEU A 80 -6.03 -14.38 3.92
C LEU A 80 -4.81 -14.66 3.02
N GLU A 81 -5.02 -14.82 1.71
CA GLU A 81 -3.94 -15.05 0.75
C GLU A 81 -2.92 -13.91 0.74
N ALA A 82 -3.40 -12.67 0.85
CA ALA A 82 -2.54 -11.50 0.85
C ALA A 82 -1.71 -11.38 2.15
N GLU A 83 -2.29 -11.65 3.32
CA GLU A 83 -1.58 -11.67 4.60
C GLU A 83 -0.58 -12.84 4.69
N GLU A 84 -0.88 -14.00 4.10
CA GLU A 84 0.05 -15.14 4.02
C GLU A 84 1.26 -14.85 3.09
N LYS A 85 1.07 -14.10 2.00
CA LYS A 85 2.14 -13.73 1.06
C LYS A 85 2.95 -12.51 1.51
N GLY A 86 2.32 -11.55 2.20
CA GLY A 86 2.81 -10.17 2.28
C GLY A 86 3.53 -9.78 3.56
N LYS A 87 2.99 -10.11 4.74
CA LYS A 87 3.52 -9.72 6.07
C LYS A 87 2.64 -10.38 7.14
N THR A 88 3.15 -11.42 7.79
CA THR A 88 2.44 -12.24 8.78
C THR A 88 2.10 -11.44 10.05
N ARG A 89 1.03 -10.64 10.03
CA ARG A 89 0.48 -10.00 11.23
C ARG A 89 -0.31 -11.07 11.98
N LYS A 90 0.34 -11.80 12.91
CA LYS A 90 -0.25 -12.94 13.63
C LYS A 90 -1.67 -12.70 14.18
N GLY A 91 -1.97 -11.48 14.65
CA GLY A 91 -3.31 -11.12 15.15
C GLY A 91 -4.38 -10.99 14.07
N VAL A 92 -4.01 -10.49 12.88
CA VAL A 92 -4.93 -10.33 11.73
C VAL A 92 -5.25 -11.70 11.14
N LEU A 93 -4.24 -12.54 10.93
CA LEU A 93 -4.40 -13.91 10.42
C LEU A 93 -5.33 -14.77 11.27
N ALA A 94 -5.20 -14.69 12.60
CA ALA A 94 -6.09 -15.40 13.52
C ALA A 94 -7.54 -14.90 13.42
N ALA A 95 -7.74 -13.58 13.33
CA ALA A 95 -9.07 -12.98 13.21
C ALA A 95 -9.74 -13.33 11.86
N ILE A 96 -8.97 -13.40 10.76
CA ILE A 96 -9.49 -13.82 9.45
C ILE A 96 -9.93 -15.28 9.49
N LYS A 97 -9.10 -16.17 10.05
CA LYS A 97 -9.42 -17.61 10.14
C LYS A 97 -10.66 -17.87 11.00
N ASP A 98 -10.77 -17.21 12.15
CA ASP A 98 -11.94 -17.30 13.03
C ASP A 98 -13.22 -16.78 12.35
N ALA A 99 -13.12 -15.71 11.55
CA ALA A 99 -14.26 -15.20 10.78
C ALA A 99 -14.69 -16.14 9.64
N ILE A 100 -13.73 -16.79 8.96
CA ILE A 100 -14.03 -17.80 7.93
C ILE A 100 -14.68 -19.04 8.56
N GLU A 101 -14.17 -19.54 9.69
CA GLU A 101 -14.75 -20.69 10.39
C GLU A 101 -16.20 -20.42 10.78
N LYS A 102 -16.51 -19.23 11.30
CA LYS A 102 -17.89 -18.81 11.64
C LYS A 102 -18.84 -18.66 10.46
N LEU A 103 -18.34 -18.55 9.23
CA LEU A 103 -19.17 -18.51 8.03
C LEU A 103 -19.50 -19.91 7.49
N VAL A 104 -18.75 -20.93 7.89
CA VAL A 104 -18.90 -22.32 7.44
C VAL A 104 -19.71 -23.16 8.44
N GLU A 105 -19.84 -22.69 9.69
CA GLU A 105 -20.70 -23.26 10.75
C GLU A 105 -22.18 -22.84 10.61
#